data_AF-A0A8H4AJ37-F1
#
_entry.id   AF-A0A8H4AJ37-F1
#
_cell.length_a   1.000
_cell.length_b   1.000
_cell.length_c   1.000
_cell.angle_alpha   90.00
_cell.angle_beta   90.00
_cell.angle_gamma   90.00
#
_symmetry.space_group_name_H-M   'P 1'
#
loop_
_entity.id
_entity.type
_entity.pdbx_description
1 polymer ?
#
loop_
_entity_poly.entity_id
_entity_poly.type
_entity_poly.pdbx_seq_one_letter_code
_entity_poly.pdbx_strand_id
1 'polypeptide(L)'
;MFQYLFFCLLIKLTKSQQIQYKYFNYTESELGDQNTPPLIADIKTYNDGTILVHIIRNESKQTDECSIIQGMSLEQKLRIRLIFLNGTVKEIDPKLKLDPINYCLLNNVVNPITVYPLQKPFILITYVNATNCSDPKSYRECGEVIDWDGISRSNMCFDGAWVNSTIQLNLNQKLGFLRCALVSNLENVWMWQQYSM
;
A
#
# COMPACT_ATOMS: atom_id res chain seq x y z
N MET A 1 21.41 -65.25 -10.01
CA MET A 1 21.50 -64.24 -8.93
C MET A 1 20.93 -62.93 -9.47
N PHE A 2 19.66 -62.63 -9.21
CA PHE A 2 19.10 -61.28 -9.35
C PHE A 2 17.99 -61.16 -8.31
N GLN A 3 18.28 -60.40 -7.25
CA GLN A 3 17.35 -60.10 -6.17
C GLN A 3 16.84 -58.68 -6.42
N TYR A 4 15.60 -58.57 -6.92
CA TYR A 4 14.96 -57.28 -7.14
C TYR A 4 14.42 -56.77 -5.80
N LEU A 5 15.02 -55.70 -5.29
CA LEU A 5 14.58 -54.97 -4.12
C LEU A 5 13.43 -54.03 -4.54
N PHE A 6 12.19 -54.35 -4.17
CA PHE A 6 11.03 -53.50 -4.47
C PHE A 6 10.87 -52.46 -3.35
N PHE A 7 11.27 -51.21 -3.61
CA PHE A 7 11.11 -50.11 -2.66
C PHE A 7 9.72 -49.49 -2.84
N CYS A 8 8.75 -49.89 -2.00
CA CYS A 8 7.44 -49.26 -1.96
C CYS A 8 7.55 -47.88 -1.28
N LEU A 9 7.60 -46.82 -2.07
CA LEU A 9 7.44 -45.45 -1.59
C LEU A 9 6.00 -45.26 -1.10
N LEU A 10 5.78 -45.37 0.22
CA LEU A 10 4.51 -45.01 0.86
C LEU A 10 4.36 -43.48 0.87
N ILE A 11 3.89 -42.92 -0.24
CA ILE A 11 3.45 -41.52 -0.28
C ILE A 11 2.14 -41.46 0.52
N LYS A 12 2.23 -41.07 1.80
CA LYS A 12 1.04 -40.70 2.57
C LYS A 12 0.43 -39.49 1.88
N LEU A 13 -0.70 -39.69 1.19
CA LEU A 13 -1.58 -38.59 0.80
C LEU A 13 -2.04 -37.91 2.10
N THR A 14 -1.40 -36.80 2.47
CA THR A 14 -1.93 -35.90 3.49
C THR A 14 -3.20 -35.29 2.91
N LYS A 15 -4.35 -35.74 3.41
CA LYS A 15 -5.65 -35.10 3.16
C LYS A 15 -5.49 -33.62 3.52
N SER A 16 -5.71 -32.73 2.56
CA SER A 16 -5.77 -31.29 2.81
C SER A 16 -6.75 -31.07 3.96
N GLN A 17 -6.28 -30.55 5.09
CA GLN A 17 -7.18 -30.12 6.16
C GLN A 17 -8.07 -29.03 5.57
N GLN A 18 -9.38 -29.22 5.69
CA GLN A 18 -10.35 -28.20 5.32
C GLN A 18 -10.11 -26.99 6.22
N ILE A 19 -9.66 -25.88 5.64
CA ILE A 19 -9.36 -24.66 6.38
C ILE A 19 -10.68 -24.19 7.00
N GLN A 20 -10.78 -24.27 8.32
CA GLN A 20 -11.87 -23.59 9.03
C GLN A 20 -11.59 -22.09 8.93
N TYR A 21 -12.41 -21.39 8.15
CA TYR A 21 -12.33 -19.94 8.05
C TYR A 21 -13.18 -19.32 9.16
N LYS A 22 -12.68 -18.22 9.74
CA LYS A 22 -13.40 -17.39 10.70
C LYS A 22 -13.67 -16.05 10.05
N TYR A 23 -14.91 -15.58 10.12
CA TYR A 23 -15.24 -14.23 9.68
C TYR A 23 -14.73 -13.21 10.70
N PHE A 24 -14.09 -12.17 10.17
CA PHE A 24 -13.71 -11.00 10.92
C PHE A 24 -14.56 -9.82 10.43
N ASN A 25 -15.31 -9.20 11.34
CA ASN A 25 -16.15 -8.06 11.04
C ASN A 25 -15.69 -6.88 11.88
N TYR A 26 -15.61 -5.71 11.26
CA TYR A 26 -15.28 -4.45 11.91
C TYR A 26 -16.19 -3.35 11.38
N THR A 27 -16.63 -2.47 12.28
CA THR A 27 -17.40 -1.28 11.95
C THR A 27 -16.52 -0.07 12.24
N GLU A 28 -16.31 0.75 11.23
CA GLU A 28 -15.54 2.00 11.32
C GLU A 28 -16.16 2.93 12.38
N SER A 29 -15.31 3.61 13.15
CA SER A 29 -15.79 4.54 14.18
C SER A 29 -16.36 5.82 13.56
N GLU A 30 -15.75 6.27 12.46
CA GLU A 30 -16.22 7.39 11.66
C GLU A 30 -16.75 6.92 10.30
N LEU A 31 -18.07 6.95 10.19
CA LEU A 31 -18.73 6.90 8.89
C LEU A 31 -18.51 8.28 8.24
N GLY A 32 -17.59 8.35 7.28
CA GLY A 32 -17.42 9.53 6.42
C GLY A 32 -18.74 10.11 5.94
N ASP A 33 -18.72 11.38 5.56
CA ASP A 33 -19.90 12.27 5.44
C ASP A 33 -20.93 11.83 4.39
N GLN A 34 -20.61 10.77 3.64
CA GLN A 34 -21.43 10.19 2.61
C GLN A 34 -21.56 8.71 2.95
N ASN A 35 -22.79 8.17 2.94
CA ASN A 35 -23.15 6.75 3.14
C ASN A 35 -22.55 5.82 2.05
N THR A 36 -21.31 6.07 1.64
CA THR A 36 -20.55 5.33 0.66
C THR A 36 -19.83 4.17 1.35
N PRO A 37 -19.96 2.95 0.82
CA PRO A 37 -19.29 1.80 1.42
C PRO A 37 -17.77 1.92 1.27
N PRO A 38 -16.99 1.48 2.28
CA PRO A 38 -15.54 1.41 2.17
C PRO A 38 -15.11 0.35 1.15
N LEU A 39 -14.02 0.64 0.44
CA LEU A 39 -13.32 -0.28 -0.45
C LEU A 39 -11.91 -0.51 0.10
N ILE A 40 -11.44 -1.75 0.00
CA ILE A 40 -10.05 -2.08 0.36
C ILE A 40 -9.17 -1.81 -0.84
N ALA A 41 -8.30 -0.80 -0.73
CA ALA A 41 -7.33 -0.47 -1.77
C ALA A 41 -6.12 -1.40 -1.73
N ASP A 42 -5.65 -1.76 -0.53
CA ASP A 42 -4.48 -2.63 -0.35
C ASP A 42 -4.49 -3.30 1.03
N ILE A 43 -3.86 -4.48 1.11
CA ILE A 43 -3.64 -5.24 2.35
C ILE A 43 -2.19 -5.74 2.38
N LYS A 44 -1.48 -5.40 3.45
CA LYS A 44 -0.12 -5.88 3.74
C LYS A 44 -0.01 -6.41 5.16
N THR A 45 1.11 -7.03 5.49
CA THR A 45 1.29 -7.67 6.79
C THR A 45 2.67 -7.35 7.36
N TYR A 46 2.72 -6.97 8.64
CA TYR A 46 3.96 -6.87 9.40
C TYR A 46 4.50 -8.28 9.73
N ASN A 47 5.78 -8.38 10.06
CA ASN A 47 6.42 -9.66 10.41
C ASN A 47 5.78 -10.41 11.60
N ASP A 48 5.05 -9.73 12.49
CA ASP A 48 4.35 -10.37 13.62
C ASP A 48 2.91 -10.79 13.29
N GLY A 49 2.47 -10.64 12.04
CA GLY A 49 1.11 -10.95 11.61
C GLY A 49 0.09 -9.82 11.78
N THR A 50 0.47 -8.64 12.29
CA THR A 50 -0.41 -7.46 12.25
C THR A 50 -0.68 -7.08 10.80
N ILE A 51 -1.95 -6.95 10.43
CA ILE A 51 -2.38 -6.59 9.08
C ILE A 51 -2.47 -5.07 8.97
N LEU A 52 -1.93 -4.51 7.90
CA LEU A 52 -2.07 -3.11 7.49
C LEU A 52 -3.06 -3.05 6.34
N VAL A 53 -4.13 -2.28 6.48
CA VAL A 53 -5.18 -2.13 5.47
C VAL A 53 -5.28 -0.67 5.06
N HIS A 54 -5.30 -0.40 3.75
CA HIS A 54 -5.63 0.90 3.18
C HIS A 54 -7.08 0.87 2.70
N ILE A 55 -7.90 1.78 3.22
CA ILE A 55 -9.31 1.92 2.88
C ILE A 55 -9.49 3.20 2.07
N ILE A 56 -10.27 3.10 0.99
CA ILE A 56 -10.72 4.24 0.18
C ILE A 56 -12.24 4.25 0.12
N ARG A 57 -12.82 5.42 -0.18
CA ARG A 57 -14.25 5.60 -0.42
C ARG A 57 -14.43 6.46 -1.65
N ASN A 58 -15.44 6.17 -2.45
CA ASN A 58 -15.75 6.98 -3.61
C ASN A 58 -16.34 8.32 -3.16
N GLU A 59 -15.95 9.39 -3.83
CA GLU A 59 -16.58 10.69 -3.69
C GLU A 59 -17.84 10.74 -4.59
N SER A 60 -18.94 11.29 -4.08
CA SER A 60 -20.20 11.36 -4.84
C SER A 60 -20.13 12.28 -6.06
N LYS A 61 -19.25 13.28 -6.02
CA LYS A 61 -19.05 14.26 -7.08
C LYS A 61 -17.63 14.17 -7.62
N GLN A 62 -17.51 14.22 -8.93
CA GLN A 62 -16.21 14.35 -9.55
C GLN A 62 -15.60 15.71 -9.16
N THR A 63 -14.36 15.70 -8.71
CA THR A 63 -13.57 16.89 -8.40
C THR A 63 -12.88 17.42 -9.66
N ASP A 64 -12.57 18.71 -9.67
CA ASP A 64 -11.96 19.36 -10.84
C ASP A 64 -10.58 18.75 -11.14
N GLU A 65 -9.78 18.46 -10.12
CA GLU A 65 -8.44 17.88 -10.27
C GLU A 65 -8.48 16.48 -10.88
N CYS A 66 -9.42 15.63 -10.42
CA CYS A 66 -9.58 14.29 -10.98
C CYS A 66 -10.17 14.34 -12.39
N SER A 67 -11.02 15.33 -12.70
CA SER A 67 -11.59 15.50 -14.04
C SER A 67 -10.51 15.77 -15.09
N ILE A 68 -9.51 16.59 -14.75
CA ILE A 68 -8.40 16.95 -15.65
C ILE A 68 -7.61 15.71 -16.11
N ILE A 69 -7.39 14.76 -15.19
CA ILE A 69 -6.66 13.51 -15.43
C ILE A 69 -7.56 12.33 -15.78
N GLN A 70 -8.85 12.58 -16.02
CA GLN A 70 -9.87 11.55 -16.29
C GLN A 70 -9.92 10.45 -15.23
N GLY A 71 -9.63 10.80 -13.98
CA GLY A 71 -9.66 9.90 -12.83
C GLY A 71 -11.00 9.92 -12.10
N MET A 72 -11.22 8.87 -11.30
CA MET A 72 -12.35 8.80 -10.36
C MET A 72 -11.98 9.45 -9.04
N SER A 73 -12.84 10.32 -8.52
CA SER A 73 -12.63 11.00 -7.25
C SER A 73 -12.92 10.10 -6.04
N LEU A 74 -12.04 10.17 -5.06
CA LEU A 74 -12.15 9.51 -3.77
C LEU A 74 -12.34 10.53 -2.64
N GLU A 75 -12.86 10.08 -1.50
CA GLU A 75 -12.88 10.85 -0.25
C GLU A 75 -11.45 11.33 0.05
N GLN A 76 -11.29 12.64 0.28
CA GLN A 76 -9.99 13.25 0.60
C GLN A 76 -9.56 13.01 2.05
N LYS A 77 -9.65 11.76 2.51
CA LYS A 77 -9.22 11.30 3.83
C LYS A 77 -8.43 10.01 3.66
N LEU A 78 -7.18 10.00 4.12
CA LEU A 78 -6.36 8.79 4.12
C LEU A 78 -6.78 7.91 5.31
N ARG A 79 -7.29 6.71 5.04
CA ARG A 79 -7.77 5.77 6.07
C ARG A 79 -6.91 4.52 6.11
N ILE A 80 -6.21 4.31 7.22
CA ILE A 80 -5.35 3.16 7.45
C ILE A 80 -5.83 2.39 8.68
N ARG A 81 -5.91 1.06 8.59
CA ARG A 81 -6.29 0.20 9.72
C ARG A 81 -5.19 -0.79 10.04
N LEU A 82 -4.87 -0.91 11.34
CA LEU A 82 -4.07 -2.01 11.86
C LEU A 82 -5.02 -3.04 12.46
N ILE A 83 -4.97 -4.27 11.96
CA ILE A 83 -5.71 -5.40 12.53
C ILE A 83 -4.71 -6.31 13.22
N PHE A 84 -4.83 -6.41 14.54
CA PHE A 84 -3.93 -7.23 15.36
C PHE A 84 -4.38 -8.70 15.37
N LEU A 85 -3.45 -9.60 15.70
CA LEU A 85 -3.74 -11.05 15.78
C LEU A 85 -4.88 -11.41 16.75
N ASN A 86 -5.11 -10.59 17.77
CA ASN A 86 -6.21 -10.77 18.72
C ASN A 86 -7.57 -10.27 18.19
N GLY A 87 -7.64 -9.76 16.96
CA GLY A 87 -8.84 -9.22 16.33
C GLY A 87 -9.16 -7.77 16.72
N THR A 88 -8.31 -7.09 17.48
CA THR A 88 -8.49 -5.65 17.73
C THR A 88 -8.08 -4.83 16.51
N VAL A 89 -8.74 -3.68 16.31
CA VAL A 89 -8.45 -2.76 15.22
C VAL A 89 -8.03 -1.41 15.78
N LYS A 90 -6.95 -0.85 15.24
CA LYS A 90 -6.58 0.56 15.46
C LYS A 90 -6.78 1.33 14.16
N GLU A 91 -7.63 2.35 14.22
CA GLU A 91 -7.80 3.32 13.13
C GLU A 91 -6.66 4.35 13.16
N ILE A 92 -6.12 4.64 11.98
CA ILE A 92 -5.08 5.64 11.76
C ILE A 92 -5.53 6.51 10.59
N ASP A 93 -5.94 7.72 10.89
CA ASP A 93 -6.37 8.73 9.92
C ASP A 93 -5.40 9.93 9.98
N PRO A 94 -4.21 9.82 9.37
CA PRO A 94 -3.14 10.79 9.55
C PRO A 94 -3.50 12.13 8.88
N LYS A 95 -3.18 13.24 9.55
CA LYS A 95 -3.47 14.61 9.06
C LYS A 95 -2.41 15.11 8.09
N LEU A 96 -2.12 14.33 7.04
CA LEU A 96 -1.18 14.70 6.00
C LEU A 96 -1.81 15.71 5.04
N LYS A 97 -1.05 16.73 4.64
CA LYS A 97 -1.47 17.69 3.62
C LYS A 97 -1.09 17.16 2.24
N LEU A 98 -1.87 16.22 1.73
CA LEU A 98 -1.69 15.67 0.39
C LEU A 98 -2.46 16.50 -0.62
N ASP A 99 -1.90 16.67 -1.82
CA ASP A 99 -2.60 17.35 -2.91
C ASP A 99 -3.85 16.54 -3.31
N PRO A 100 -4.96 17.20 -3.71
CA PRO A 100 -6.21 16.52 -4.08
C PRO A 100 -6.04 15.43 -5.15
N ILE A 101 -5.03 15.56 -6.02
CA ILE A 101 -4.69 14.58 -7.06
C ILE A 101 -4.41 13.18 -6.49
N ASN A 102 -3.97 13.09 -5.24
CA ASN A 102 -3.70 11.83 -4.57
C ASN A 102 -4.95 11.02 -4.27
N TYR A 103 -6.10 11.68 -4.29
CA TYR A 103 -7.42 11.10 -4.09
C TYR A 103 -8.14 10.89 -5.44
N CYS A 104 -7.36 10.70 -6.52
CA CYS A 104 -7.87 10.37 -7.84
C CYS A 104 -7.37 9.00 -8.28
N LEU A 105 -8.27 8.05 -8.55
CA LEU A 105 -7.89 6.78 -9.19
C LEU A 105 -7.62 7.03 -10.68
N LEU A 106 -6.35 7.05 -11.06
CA LEU A 106 -5.94 7.23 -12.46
C LEU A 106 -6.32 6.02 -13.29
N ASN A 107 -6.94 6.27 -14.45
CA ASN A 107 -7.47 5.23 -15.33
C ASN A 107 -8.34 4.20 -14.60
N ASN A 108 -8.98 4.60 -13.49
CA ASN A 108 -9.77 3.74 -12.59
C ASN A 108 -9.01 2.55 -11.95
N VAL A 109 -7.67 2.53 -11.98
CA VAL A 109 -6.87 1.39 -11.49
C VAL A 109 -5.68 1.82 -10.64
N VAL A 110 -5.01 2.91 -11.01
CA VAL A 110 -3.77 3.32 -10.33
C VAL A 110 -4.12 4.28 -9.19
N ASN A 111 -3.90 3.84 -7.95
CA ASN A 111 -4.01 4.67 -6.76
C ASN A 111 -2.69 5.41 -6.51
N PRO A 112 -2.67 6.76 -6.50
CA PRO A 112 -1.49 7.54 -6.13
C PRO A 112 -0.94 7.22 -4.75
N ILE A 113 -1.81 6.82 -3.82
CA ILE A 113 -1.42 6.50 -2.46
C ILE A 113 -1.20 4.99 -2.31
N THR A 114 0.00 4.60 -1.89
CA THR A 114 0.31 3.23 -1.47
C THR A 114 0.87 3.23 -0.05
N VAL A 115 0.56 2.20 0.74
CA VAL A 115 1.03 2.08 2.13
C VAL A 115 1.88 0.82 2.32
N TYR A 116 2.92 0.91 3.13
CA TYR A 116 3.84 -0.21 3.39
C TYR A 116 4.13 -0.37 4.90
N PRO A 117 4.10 -1.60 5.42
CA PRO A 117 4.45 -1.89 6.81
C PRO A 117 5.98 -1.93 6.94
N LEU A 118 6.59 -0.81 7.33
CA LEU A 118 8.02 -0.80 7.65
C LEU A 118 8.29 -1.57 8.96
N GLN A 119 9.47 -1.40 9.57
CA GLN A 119 9.67 -1.89 10.92
C GLN A 119 8.69 -1.19 11.87
N LYS A 120 8.06 -1.97 12.74
CA LYS A 120 7.19 -1.40 13.78
C LYS A 120 7.91 -0.32 14.59
N PRO A 121 7.22 0.79 14.92
CA PRO A 121 5.80 1.08 14.67
C PRO A 121 5.58 1.94 13.42
N PHE A 122 6.39 1.81 12.37
CA PHE A 122 6.39 2.75 11.24
C PHE A 122 5.64 2.23 10.01
N ILE A 123 4.96 3.16 9.33
CA ILE A 123 4.27 2.97 8.06
C ILE A 123 4.87 3.94 7.05
N LEU A 124 5.23 3.46 5.87
CA LEU A 124 5.54 4.33 4.73
C LEU A 124 4.26 4.55 3.93
N ILE A 125 3.95 5.81 3.65
CA ILE A 125 2.91 6.22 2.71
C ILE A 125 3.62 6.84 1.52
N THR A 126 3.49 6.25 0.34
CA THR A 126 3.91 6.92 -0.90
C THR A 126 2.73 7.63 -1.52
N TYR A 127 3.02 8.77 -2.15
CA TYR A 127 2.04 9.65 -2.77
C TYR A 127 2.72 10.49 -3.86
N VAL A 128 1.91 11.21 -4.64
CA VAL A 128 2.37 12.12 -5.68
C VAL A 128 2.37 13.55 -5.16
N ASN A 129 3.50 14.23 -5.32
CA ASN A 129 3.59 15.68 -5.24
C ASN A 129 3.57 16.23 -6.67
N ALA A 130 2.58 17.06 -6.99
CA ALA A 130 2.39 17.61 -8.32
C ALA A 130 2.56 19.12 -8.30
N THR A 131 3.58 19.65 -8.99
CA THR A 131 3.67 21.11 -9.15
C THR A 131 2.62 21.65 -10.14
N ASN A 132 2.10 20.78 -11.02
CA ASN A 132 1.01 21.10 -11.95
C ASN A 132 0.11 19.87 -12.18
N CYS A 133 -1.10 19.88 -11.63
CA CYS A 133 -2.09 18.79 -11.78
C CYS A 133 -2.50 18.48 -13.23
N SER A 134 -2.30 19.40 -14.17
CA SER A 134 -2.60 19.18 -15.59
C SER A 134 -1.45 18.56 -16.38
N ASP A 135 -0.26 18.48 -15.78
CA ASP A 135 0.92 17.90 -16.42
C ASP A 135 1.42 16.68 -15.61
N PRO A 136 1.08 15.45 -16.03
CA PRO A 136 1.57 14.23 -15.40
C PRO A 136 3.09 14.09 -15.37
N LYS A 137 3.83 14.82 -16.21
CA LYS A 137 5.31 14.82 -16.17
C LYS A 137 5.86 15.60 -14.98
N SER A 138 5.06 16.47 -14.38
CA SER A 138 5.41 17.22 -13.18
C SER A 138 5.31 16.40 -11.89
N TYR A 139 4.78 15.18 -11.98
CA TYR A 139 4.50 14.35 -10.82
C TYR A 139 5.78 13.73 -10.29
N ARG A 140 6.06 14.01 -9.02
CA ARG A 140 7.15 13.40 -8.28
C ARG A 140 6.57 12.49 -7.21
N GLU A 141 7.06 11.26 -7.14
CA GLU A 141 6.70 10.38 -6.03
C GLU A 141 7.41 10.87 -4.76
N CYS A 142 6.66 11.00 -3.67
CA CYS A 142 7.17 11.29 -2.34
C CYS A 142 6.71 10.22 -1.35
N GLY A 143 7.40 10.16 -0.22
CA GLY A 143 7.17 9.23 0.86
C GLY A 143 7.08 9.97 2.20
N GLU A 144 6.07 9.62 2.98
CA GLU A 144 5.90 10.05 4.36
C GLU A 144 6.00 8.83 5.26
N VAL A 145 6.91 8.86 6.23
CA VAL A 145 6.97 7.85 7.29
C VAL A 145 6.19 8.36 8.47
N ILE A 146 5.09 7.67 8.80
CA ILE A 146 4.31 7.92 10.00
C ILE A 146 4.53 6.78 11.00
N ASP A 147 4.24 7.04 12.26
CA ASP A 147 4.07 5.97 13.24
C ASP A 147 2.61 5.47 13.32
N TRP A 148 2.39 4.47 14.17
CA TRP A 148 1.07 3.92 14.44
C TRP A 148 0.10 4.87 15.15
N ASP A 149 0.55 6.05 15.60
CA ASP A 149 -0.32 7.12 16.13
C ASP A 149 -0.68 8.14 15.03
N GLY A 150 -0.25 7.91 13.78
CA GLY A 150 -0.50 8.80 12.66
C GLY A 150 0.40 10.03 12.64
N ILE A 151 1.47 10.05 13.44
CA ILE A 151 2.39 11.19 13.54
C ILE A 151 3.47 11.04 12.48
N SER A 152 3.62 12.06 11.63
CA SER A 152 4.73 12.20 10.69
C SER A 152 6.08 12.21 11.42
N ARG A 153 7.00 11.36 10.97
CA ARG A 153 8.34 11.20 11.54
C ARG A 153 9.43 11.65 10.56
N SER A 154 9.21 11.46 9.27
CA SER A 154 10.11 11.93 8.22
C SER A 154 9.41 11.93 6.88
N ASN A 155 9.84 12.83 5.99
CA ASN A 155 9.39 12.87 4.61
C ASN A 155 10.58 12.84 3.65
N MET A 156 10.33 12.37 2.43
CA MET A 156 11.32 12.33 1.36
C MET A 156 10.63 12.35 0.01
N CYS A 157 11.33 12.74 -1.04
CA CYS A 157 10.88 12.52 -2.41
C CYS A 157 11.88 11.66 -3.16
N PHE A 158 11.35 10.81 -4.03
CA PHE A 158 12.14 9.82 -4.76
C PHE A 158 12.49 10.34 -6.15
N ASP A 159 13.68 9.97 -6.61
CA ASP A 159 14.11 10.22 -7.98
C ASP A 159 13.51 9.18 -8.94
N GLY A 160 13.37 9.53 -10.21
CA GLY A 160 12.81 8.65 -11.25
C GLY A 160 11.29 8.75 -11.39
N ALA A 161 10.74 7.96 -12.32
CA ALA A 161 9.33 8.01 -12.68
C ALA A 161 8.46 7.37 -11.58
N TRP A 162 7.33 8.02 -11.25
CA TRP A 162 6.36 7.50 -10.28
C TRP A 162 5.67 6.21 -10.78
N VAL A 163 5.00 6.27 -11.94
CA VAL A 163 4.19 5.14 -12.46
C VAL A 163 5.03 3.89 -12.76
N ASN A 164 6.31 4.08 -13.13
CA ASN A 164 7.24 2.99 -13.41
C ASN A 164 8.20 2.80 -12.23
N SER A 165 7.64 2.63 -11.03
CA SER A 165 8.40 2.34 -9.82
C SER A 165 7.76 1.26 -8.96
N THR A 166 8.57 0.67 -8.08
CA THR A 166 8.11 -0.28 -7.08
C THR A 166 8.98 -0.18 -5.82
N ILE A 167 8.35 -0.43 -4.67
CA ILE A 167 9.02 -0.52 -3.38
C ILE A 167 8.96 -1.96 -2.89
N GLN A 168 10.14 -2.49 -2.58
CA GLN A 168 10.31 -3.79 -1.96
C GLN A 168 10.86 -3.60 -0.54
N LEU A 169 10.14 -4.11 0.46
CA LEU A 169 10.61 -4.11 1.84
C LEU A 169 11.77 -5.09 2.01
N ASN A 170 12.77 -4.69 2.80
CA ASN A 170 13.87 -5.58 3.17
C ASN A 170 13.36 -6.70 4.08
N LEU A 171 13.87 -7.93 3.89
CA LEU A 171 13.58 -9.07 4.77
C LEU A 171 13.88 -8.73 6.23
N ASN A 172 15.03 -8.11 6.47
CA ASN A 172 15.30 -7.42 7.71
C ASN A 172 14.74 -5.99 7.62
N GLN A 173 13.52 -5.80 8.12
CA GLN A 173 12.84 -4.51 8.08
C GLN A 173 13.65 -3.38 8.72
N LYS A 174 14.58 -3.66 9.64
CA LYS A 174 15.49 -2.64 10.22
C LYS A 174 16.37 -1.95 9.19
N LEU A 175 16.59 -2.59 8.04
CA LEU A 175 17.39 -2.04 6.96
C LEU A 175 16.55 -1.15 6.02
N GLY A 176 15.27 -0.92 6.31
CA GLY A 176 14.37 -0.09 5.50
C GLY A 176 13.87 -0.81 4.24
N PHE A 177 13.99 -0.16 3.09
CA PHE A 177 13.39 -0.65 1.84
C PHE A 177 14.23 -0.30 0.61
N LEU A 178 14.04 -1.09 -0.44
CA LEU A 178 14.60 -0.86 -1.75
C LEU A 178 13.54 -0.25 -2.65
N ARG A 179 13.88 0.82 -3.36
CA ARG A 179 13.05 1.37 -4.43
C ARG A 179 13.72 1.12 -5.77
N CYS A 180 12.94 0.64 -6.73
CA CYS A 180 13.35 0.46 -8.11
C CYS A 180 12.45 1.32 -9.01
N ALA A 181 13.04 2.15 -9.86
CA ALA A 181 12.27 3.01 -10.75
C ALA A 181 12.96 3.23 -12.10
N LEU A 182 12.19 3.58 -13.12
CA LEU A 182 12.73 4.05 -14.39
C LEU A 182 13.29 5.47 -14.23
N VAL A 183 14.48 5.73 -14.77
CA VAL A 183 15.08 7.08 -14.80
C VAL A 183 14.32 7.94 -15.80
N SER A 184 13.70 9.03 -15.36
CA SER A 184 12.79 9.85 -16.17
C SER A 184 13.40 10.43 -17.45
N ASN A 185 14.73 10.59 -17.49
CA ASN A 185 15.46 11.22 -18.60
C ASN A 185 16.28 10.23 -19.45
N LEU A 186 16.20 8.93 -19.19
CA LEU A 186 16.96 7.89 -19.91
C LEU A 186 16.03 6.73 -20.26
N GLU A 187 15.97 6.37 -21.53
CA GLU A 187 15.17 5.22 -21.96
C GLU A 187 15.74 3.91 -21.41
N ASN A 188 14.86 3.08 -20.84
CA ASN A 188 15.16 1.72 -20.34
C ASN A 188 16.23 1.60 -19.24
N VAL A 189 16.59 2.70 -18.57
CA VAL A 189 17.51 2.66 -17.43
C VAL A 189 16.73 2.59 -16.13
N TRP A 190 16.97 1.53 -15.37
CA TRP A 190 16.40 1.35 -14.03
C TRP A 190 17.40 1.76 -12.96
N MET A 191 16.94 2.55 -12.00
CA MET A 191 17.69 2.95 -10.83
C MET A 191 17.21 2.19 -9.60
N TRP A 192 18.18 1.74 -8.80
CA TRP A 192 17.95 1.02 -7.55
C TRP A 192 18.51 1.86 -6.42
N GLN A 193 17.70 2.14 -5.40
CA GLN A 193 18.09 2.97 -4.27
C GLN A 193 17.65 2.31 -2.97
N GLN A 194 18.60 2.14 -2.04
CA GLN A 194 18.34 1.66 -0.69
C GLN A 194 18.04 2.84 0.22
N TYR A 195 16.92 2.76 0.94
CA TYR A 195 16.52 3.73 1.95
C TYR A 195 16.59 3.07 3.32
N SER A 196 17.38 3.63 4.22
CA SER A 196 17.45 3.22 5.62
C SER A 196 16.44 4.01 6.46
N MET A 197 15.96 3.40 7.53
CA MET A 197 15.15 4.07 8.56
C MET A 197 16.01 4.65 9.67
#